data_AF-A0A1M7ZIM0-F1
#
_entry.id   AF-A0A1M7ZIM0-F1
#
_cell.length_a   1.000
_cell.length_b   1.000
_cell.length_c   1.000
_cell.angle_alpha   90.00
_cell.angle_beta   90.00
_cell.angle_gamma   90.00
#
_symmetry.space_group_name_H-M   'P 1'
#
loop_
_entity.id
_entity.type
_entity.pdbx_description
1 polymer ?
#
loop_
_entity_poly.entity_id
_entity_poly.type
_entity_poly.pdbx_seq_one_letter_code
_entity_poly.pdbx_strand_id
1 'polypeptide(L)'
;MRFSDFPFLRYLFFFLMGIWIEKVIYIPQYAALFLLGSIWLIYLFWVLRKKTLGFAAFLAYLQLLLFGVFCGGLHFNGNEEIIPISNSFIAKVSQDDVPKPNSKQNILDVFFELKNSQWVPRKEKVIVYHQVKEGLKSGQIVCVDHLPTEVESPQNPYEFDYKSYLQKSGINFTQFLNEEGIVLLKAGQGSNGTWFQRFRISLINQIRRHVPDPEVQDVAIALLLGQKDFLGRDTKAVFRDTGVMHILAVSGLHVGILVTLLFFLAKPFSLKGKGLRIYLLGVVCCIWGYAALTGFSPSVVRASVMFSLITFGQMRERKPSVFNILAFSAMLMIVIDPSVICEVGFQLSYLAVSGIVLLYPLILRWWLPPNKGLDYFWQIVSVSISAQLTTFPLTVFYFHSFPPWFLLANIFVIPLTFVIMQVGIPFLILGWIPGVDFVLGWLVNGLIKIELWLLSIVQNLPFGKAEDLSIEPETMILVWGILLIWAAWEYFPKKNLVYLGAFILSGWFMLGVYRSIKGEKPQAIIYKSQNGYAVDFWDGTRLKSWNQGIRPGDIDYKINPNRINNSWGTQPDTLIALAKEFNQLIFPEIGWILNQDSVLQVSTGGRVQIFENGKWEDAGPKDLTDSNSALKILF
;
A
#
# COMPACT_ATOMS: atom_id res chain seq x y z
N MET A 1 27.92 11.84 -14.30
CA MET A 1 27.92 10.46 -13.74
C MET A 1 27.88 9.50 -14.91
N ARG A 2 28.64 8.40 -14.89
CA ARG A 2 28.45 7.36 -15.92
C ARG A 2 27.43 6.36 -15.38
N PHE A 3 26.43 5.99 -16.18
CA PHE A 3 25.45 4.97 -15.79
C PHE A 3 26.13 3.61 -15.48
N SER A 4 27.37 3.41 -15.96
CA SER A 4 28.26 2.30 -15.62
C SER A 4 28.59 2.19 -14.12
N ASP A 5 28.44 3.26 -13.36
CA ASP A 5 28.83 3.33 -11.95
C ASP A 5 27.71 2.78 -11.04
N PHE A 6 26.52 2.52 -11.62
CA PHE A 6 25.33 2.02 -10.93
C PHE A 6 24.88 0.67 -11.52
N PRO A 7 25.60 -0.45 -11.24
CA PRO A 7 25.26 -1.76 -11.80
C PRO A 7 23.87 -2.24 -11.38
N PHE A 8 23.49 -2.10 -10.11
CA PHE A 8 22.19 -2.60 -9.64
C PHE A 8 21.01 -1.82 -10.21
N LEU A 9 21.18 -0.52 -10.48
CA LEU A 9 20.15 0.27 -11.15
C LEU A 9 19.88 -0.25 -12.58
N ARG A 10 20.93 -0.66 -13.29
CA ARG A 10 20.80 -1.33 -14.60
C ARG A 10 20.15 -2.71 -14.48
N TYR A 11 20.58 -3.50 -13.50
CA TYR A 11 20.05 -4.85 -13.32
C TYR A 11 18.57 -4.83 -12.98
N LEU A 12 18.14 -3.89 -12.14
CA LEU A 12 16.75 -3.70 -11.77
C LEU A 12 15.87 -3.46 -13.01
N PHE A 13 16.32 -2.65 -13.97
CA PHE A 13 15.56 -2.38 -15.20
C PHE A 13 15.25 -3.67 -15.98
N PHE A 14 16.26 -4.49 -16.28
CA PHE A 14 16.06 -5.75 -17.01
C PHE A 14 15.26 -6.78 -16.20
N PHE A 15 15.48 -6.82 -14.89
CA PHE A 15 14.74 -7.69 -13.98
C PHE A 15 13.25 -7.34 -13.93
N LEU A 16 12.89 -6.06 -13.78
CA LEU A 16 11.51 -5.58 -13.82
C LEU A 16 10.86 -5.84 -15.19
N MET A 17 11.61 -5.68 -16.28
CA MET A 17 11.13 -5.99 -17.62
C MET A 17 10.77 -7.49 -17.75
N GLY A 18 11.56 -8.38 -17.16
CA GLY A 18 11.24 -9.81 -17.09
C GLY A 18 9.94 -10.11 -16.36
N ILE A 19 9.71 -9.48 -15.20
CA ILE A 19 8.46 -9.64 -14.44
C ILE A 19 7.26 -9.11 -15.23
N TRP A 20 7.43 -7.98 -15.92
CA TRP A 20 6.38 -7.42 -16.76
C TRP A 20 6.05 -8.32 -17.96
N ILE A 21 7.06 -8.93 -18.59
CA ILE A 21 6.87 -9.91 -19.66
C ILE A 21 6.03 -11.08 -19.17
N GLU A 22 6.34 -11.65 -18.00
CA GLU A 22 5.56 -12.77 -17.44
C GLU A 22 4.10 -12.40 -17.17
N LYS A 23 3.83 -11.15 -16.75
CA LYS A 23 2.47 -10.66 -16.54
C LYS A 23 1.67 -10.55 -17.85
N VAL A 24 2.33 -10.26 -18.98
CA VAL A 24 1.68 -10.12 -20.29
C VAL A 24 1.62 -11.45 -21.04
N ILE A 25 2.68 -12.25 -20.95
CA ILE A 25 2.88 -13.51 -21.62
C ILE A 25 3.27 -14.53 -20.55
N TYR A 26 2.35 -15.42 -20.21
CA TYR A 26 2.61 -16.49 -19.25
C TYR A 26 3.68 -17.46 -19.79
N ILE A 27 4.81 -17.57 -19.08
CA ILE A 27 5.88 -18.52 -19.40
C ILE A 27 5.96 -19.53 -18.24
N PRO A 28 5.68 -20.83 -18.50
CA PRO A 28 5.74 -21.84 -17.46
C PRO A 28 7.09 -21.86 -16.74
N GLN A 29 7.07 -21.98 -15.41
CA GLN A 29 8.26 -21.85 -14.56
C GLN A 29 9.41 -22.81 -14.95
N TYR A 30 9.08 -24.04 -15.34
CA TYR A 30 10.06 -25.03 -15.78
C TYR A 30 10.76 -24.60 -17.08
N ALA A 31 10.04 -23.94 -18.00
CA ALA A 31 10.60 -23.42 -19.24
C ALA A 31 11.52 -22.23 -18.96
N ALA A 32 11.09 -21.31 -18.08
CA ALA A 32 11.93 -20.20 -17.64
C ALA A 32 13.23 -20.69 -16.98
N LEU A 33 13.14 -21.69 -16.09
CA LEU A 33 14.30 -22.28 -15.42
C LEU A 33 15.26 -22.97 -16.41
N PHE A 34 14.72 -23.72 -17.37
CA PHE A 34 15.52 -24.38 -18.41
C PHE A 34 16.28 -23.37 -19.28
N LEU A 35 15.61 -22.30 -19.72
CA LEU A 35 16.24 -21.21 -20.48
C LEU A 35 17.33 -20.52 -19.64
N LEU A 36 17.05 -20.23 -18.37
CA LEU A 36 18.00 -19.59 -17.47
C LEU A 36 19.26 -20.46 -17.29
N GLY A 37 19.10 -21.76 -17.06
CA GLY A 37 20.22 -22.72 -16.98
C GLY A 37 21.02 -22.81 -18.28
N SER A 38 20.33 -22.87 -19.43
CA SER A 38 20.96 -22.95 -20.76
C SER A 38 21.82 -21.72 -21.05
N ILE A 39 21.28 -20.52 -20.79
CA ILE A 39 22.00 -19.26 -21.00
C ILE A 39 23.14 -19.10 -19.98
N TRP A 40 23.00 -19.63 -18.77
CA TRP A 40 24.08 -19.66 -17.79
C TRP A 40 25.28 -20.50 -18.24
N LEU A 41 25.02 -21.68 -18.85
CA LEU A 41 26.08 -22.50 -19.43
C LEU A 41 26.77 -21.81 -20.62
N ILE A 42 26.00 -21.17 -21.51
CA ILE A 42 26.55 -20.40 -22.66
C ILE A 42 27.43 -19.25 -22.15
N TYR A 43 26.96 -18.53 -21.14
CA TYR A 43 27.70 -17.44 -20.51
C TYR A 43 29.00 -17.94 -19.88
N LEU A 44 28.95 -19.02 -19.10
CA LEU A 44 30.13 -19.62 -18.48
C LEU A 44 31.14 -20.06 -19.54
N PHE A 45 30.70 -20.75 -20.59
CA PHE A 45 31.55 -21.14 -21.71
C PHE A 45 32.20 -19.94 -22.40
N TRP A 46 31.45 -18.86 -22.62
CA TRP A 46 31.96 -17.65 -23.28
C TRP A 46 33.00 -16.92 -22.44
N VAL A 47 32.76 -16.79 -21.12
CA VAL A 47 33.69 -16.17 -20.15
C VAL A 47 34.96 -17.00 -20.03
N LEU A 48 34.86 -18.33 -19.93
CA LEU A 48 36.01 -19.23 -19.87
C LEU A 48 36.88 -19.16 -21.14
N ARG A 49 36.27 -18.93 -22.30
CA ARG A 49 36.98 -18.73 -23.58
C ARG A 49 37.64 -17.34 -23.72
N LYS A 50 37.59 -16.48 -22.70
CA LYS A 50 38.15 -15.11 -22.69
C LYS A 50 37.77 -14.29 -23.94
N LYS A 51 36.56 -14.51 -24.47
CA LYS A 51 36.05 -13.77 -25.63
C LYS A 51 35.60 -12.35 -25.23
N THR A 52 35.22 -11.54 -26.21
CA THR A 52 34.85 -10.12 -26.03
C THR A 52 33.79 -9.93 -24.93
N LEU A 53 33.95 -8.88 -24.12
CA LEU A 53 33.04 -8.56 -23.01
C LEU A 53 31.62 -8.18 -23.47
N GLY A 54 31.43 -7.73 -24.71
CA GLY A 54 30.13 -7.28 -25.22
C GLY A 54 29.07 -8.38 -25.23
N PHE A 55 29.40 -9.55 -25.80
CA PHE A 55 28.45 -10.67 -25.85
C PHE A 55 28.21 -11.29 -24.47
N ALA A 56 29.23 -11.34 -23.60
CA ALA A 56 29.07 -11.77 -22.22
C ALA A 56 28.09 -10.84 -21.45
N ALA A 57 28.19 -9.53 -21.65
CA ALA A 57 27.28 -8.56 -21.04
C ALA A 57 25.83 -8.74 -21.54
N PHE A 58 25.63 -8.97 -22.84
CA PHE A 58 24.31 -9.29 -23.40
C PHE A 58 23.69 -10.52 -22.73
N LEU A 59 24.45 -11.63 -22.64
CA LEU A 59 23.99 -12.84 -21.96
C LEU A 59 23.67 -12.61 -20.48
N ALA A 60 24.47 -11.79 -19.78
CA ALA A 60 24.20 -11.46 -18.37
C ALA A 60 22.90 -10.65 -18.19
N TYR A 61 22.63 -9.67 -19.07
CA TYR A 61 21.35 -8.94 -19.02
C TYR A 61 20.17 -9.83 -19.40
N LEU A 62 20.35 -10.76 -20.34
CA LEU A 62 19.34 -11.74 -20.71
C LEU A 62 19.04 -12.71 -19.56
N GLN A 63 20.06 -13.13 -18.79
CA GLN A 63 19.85 -13.91 -17.56
C GLN A 63 19.04 -13.14 -16.52
N LEU A 64 19.31 -11.85 -16.33
CA LEU A 64 18.55 -11.01 -15.40
C LEU A 64 17.08 -10.85 -15.81
N LEU A 65 16.82 -10.71 -17.12
CA LEU A 65 15.48 -10.68 -17.68
C LEU A 65 14.76 -12.01 -17.41
N LEU A 66 15.38 -13.15 -17.76
CA LEU A 66 14.78 -14.47 -17.51
C LEU A 66 14.60 -14.77 -16.02
N PHE A 67 15.51 -14.27 -15.17
CA PHE A 67 15.36 -14.37 -13.73
C PHE A 67 14.13 -13.60 -13.25
N GLY A 68 13.86 -12.42 -13.83
CA GLY A 68 12.61 -11.68 -13.63
C GLY A 68 11.37 -12.46 -14.04
N VAL A 69 11.40 -13.10 -15.21
CA VAL A 69 10.31 -13.99 -15.69
C VAL A 69 10.06 -15.12 -14.70
N PHE A 70 11.12 -15.83 -14.31
CA PHE A 70 11.04 -16.93 -13.35
C PHE A 70 10.45 -16.47 -12.00
N CYS A 71 10.92 -15.35 -11.46
CA CYS A 71 10.36 -14.78 -10.23
C CYS A 71 8.89 -14.40 -10.39
N GLY A 72 8.49 -13.74 -11.48
CA GLY A 72 7.08 -13.41 -11.73
C GLY A 72 6.18 -14.65 -11.75
N GLY A 73 6.64 -15.73 -12.38
CA GLY A 73 5.89 -16.97 -12.53
C GLY A 73 5.61 -17.67 -11.19
N LEU A 74 6.42 -17.44 -10.15
CA LEU A 74 6.22 -18.01 -8.81
C LEU A 74 4.95 -17.50 -8.11
N HIS A 75 4.41 -16.36 -8.52
CA HIS A 75 3.31 -15.70 -7.80
C HIS A 75 2.08 -15.42 -8.68
N PHE A 76 2.26 -15.22 -10.00
CA PHE A 76 1.12 -15.04 -10.92
C PHE A 76 0.41 -16.35 -11.31
N ASN A 77 0.86 -17.49 -10.78
CA ASN A 77 0.23 -18.79 -10.98
C ASN A 77 -0.97 -18.94 -10.02
N GLY A 78 -2.08 -18.26 -10.34
CA GLY A 78 -3.27 -18.15 -9.49
C GLY A 78 -4.55 -18.78 -10.07
N ASN A 79 -4.43 -19.70 -11.02
CA ASN A 79 -5.57 -20.46 -11.55
C ASN A 79 -5.62 -21.88 -10.97
N GLU A 80 -5.34 -22.05 -9.67
CA GLU A 80 -5.82 -23.24 -8.99
C GLU A 80 -7.33 -23.07 -8.79
N GLU A 81 -8.11 -24.04 -9.25
CA GLU A 81 -9.56 -24.05 -9.10
C GLU A 81 -9.89 -23.99 -7.60
N ILE A 82 -10.53 -22.90 -7.16
CA ILE A 82 -10.89 -22.71 -5.76
C ILE A 82 -12.04 -23.67 -5.44
N ILE A 83 -11.70 -24.78 -4.82
CA ILE A 83 -12.70 -25.74 -4.34
C ILE A 83 -13.36 -25.08 -3.11
N PRO A 84 -14.69 -24.97 -2.99
CA PRO A 84 -15.32 -24.39 -1.80
C PRO A 84 -15.13 -25.27 -0.54
N ILE A 85 -15.10 -24.66 0.64
CA ILE A 85 -15.26 -25.38 1.91
C ILE A 85 -16.75 -25.70 2.07
N SER A 86 -17.02 -27.00 2.16
CA SER A 86 -18.35 -27.61 2.07
C SER A 86 -18.96 -27.97 3.42
N ASN A 87 -18.24 -27.80 4.53
CA ASN A 87 -18.77 -28.10 5.85
C ASN A 87 -17.93 -27.49 6.99
N SER A 88 -18.27 -27.85 8.23
CA SER A 88 -17.51 -27.53 9.44
C SER A 88 -16.03 -27.85 9.30
N PHE A 89 -15.17 -27.00 9.86
CA PHE A 89 -13.72 -27.09 9.72
C PHE A 89 -13.00 -26.92 11.06
N ILE A 90 -11.85 -27.57 11.20
CA ILE A 90 -10.93 -27.40 12.33
C ILE A 90 -9.79 -26.52 11.86
N ALA A 91 -9.55 -25.45 12.62
CA ALA A 91 -8.51 -24.48 12.30
C ALA A 91 -7.73 -24.05 13.54
N LYS A 92 -6.53 -23.56 13.28
CA LYS A 92 -5.68 -22.90 14.28
C LYS A 92 -5.82 -21.39 14.14
N VAL A 93 -6.02 -20.72 15.26
CA VAL A 93 -6.02 -19.26 15.33
C VAL A 93 -4.60 -18.75 15.03
N SER A 94 -4.43 -18.00 13.93
CA SER A 94 -3.12 -17.55 13.45
C SER A 94 -2.59 -16.36 14.24
N GLN A 95 -3.47 -15.44 14.64
CA GLN A 95 -3.11 -14.17 15.27
C GLN A 95 -4.05 -13.83 16.44
N ASP A 96 -3.70 -12.80 17.20
CA ASP A 96 -4.62 -12.25 18.21
C ASP A 96 -5.69 -11.39 17.53
N ASP A 97 -6.82 -11.23 18.21
CA ASP A 97 -7.95 -10.47 17.69
C ASP A 97 -7.60 -9.02 17.36
N VAL A 98 -7.96 -8.60 16.15
CA VAL A 98 -7.92 -7.21 15.74
C VAL A 98 -9.30 -6.58 16.01
N PRO A 99 -9.40 -5.55 16.86
CA PRO A 99 -10.68 -4.96 17.21
C PRO A 99 -11.33 -4.27 16.00
N LYS A 100 -12.64 -4.49 15.82
CA LYS A 100 -13.50 -3.78 14.86
C LYS A 100 -14.69 -3.17 15.62
N PRO A 101 -15.43 -2.21 15.03
CA PRO A 101 -16.49 -1.50 15.75
C PRO A 101 -17.54 -2.42 16.42
N ASN A 102 -17.95 -3.50 15.73
CA ASN A 102 -19.01 -4.41 16.20
C ASN A 102 -18.58 -5.88 16.23
N SER A 103 -17.29 -6.16 16.07
CA SER A 103 -16.75 -7.52 15.98
C SER A 103 -15.25 -7.54 16.27
N LYS A 104 -14.69 -8.74 16.32
CA LYS A 104 -13.24 -8.98 16.35
C LYS A 104 -12.86 -9.72 15.08
N GLN A 105 -11.83 -9.25 14.39
CA GLN A 105 -11.31 -9.90 13.19
C GLN A 105 -10.15 -10.82 13.56
N ASN A 106 -10.18 -12.06 13.06
CA ASN A 106 -9.07 -13.00 13.18
C ASN A 106 -8.84 -13.76 11.87
N ILE A 107 -7.71 -14.46 11.77
CA ILE A 107 -7.35 -15.35 10.65
C ILE A 107 -7.20 -16.76 11.22
N LEU A 108 -7.85 -17.72 10.56
CA LEU A 108 -7.82 -19.12 10.92
C LEU A 108 -7.08 -19.92 9.83
N ASP A 109 -6.02 -20.63 10.23
CA ASP A 109 -5.34 -21.61 9.38
C ASP A 109 -6.08 -22.96 9.48
N VAL A 110 -6.83 -23.30 8.44
CA VAL A 110 -7.59 -24.56 8.35
C VAL A 110 -6.63 -25.73 8.23
N PHE A 111 -6.88 -26.79 9.00
CA PHE A 111 -6.15 -28.06 8.93
C PHE A 111 -7.01 -29.19 8.39
N PHE A 112 -8.27 -29.22 8.78
CA PHE A 112 -9.21 -30.28 8.41
C PHE A 112 -10.57 -29.72 8.06
N GLU A 113 -11.20 -30.32 7.06
CA GLU A 113 -12.58 -30.08 6.66
C GLU A 113 -13.37 -31.38 6.83
N LEU A 114 -14.62 -31.28 7.30
CA LEU A 114 -15.51 -32.43 7.42
C LEU A 114 -16.20 -32.76 6.08
N LYS A 115 -15.70 -33.74 5.34
CA LYS A 115 -16.33 -34.25 4.10
C LYS A 115 -16.83 -35.68 4.30
N ASN A 116 -18.09 -35.94 3.98
CA ASN A 116 -18.71 -37.28 4.08
C ASN A 116 -18.48 -37.95 5.45
N SER A 117 -18.67 -37.19 6.54
CA SER A 117 -18.44 -37.63 7.92
C SER A 117 -16.98 -38.05 8.24
N GLN A 118 -16.01 -37.67 7.40
CA GLN A 118 -14.59 -37.87 7.65
C GLN A 118 -13.83 -36.52 7.60
N TRP A 119 -12.84 -36.37 8.48
CA TRP A 119 -11.96 -35.20 8.49
C TRP A 119 -10.86 -35.37 7.44
N VAL A 120 -10.91 -34.56 6.39
CA VAL A 120 -9.94 -34.57 5.29
C VAL A 120 -8.96 -33.41 5.49
N PRO A 121 -7.64 -33.63 5.31
CA PRO A 121 -6.66 -32.55 5.46
C PRO A 121 -6.87 -31.48 4.39
N ARG A 122 -6.83 -30.22 4.81
CA ARG A 122 -7.00 -29.04 3.96
C ARG A 122 -6.09 -27.93 4.47
N LYS A 123 -5.44 -27.18 3.57
CA LYS A 123 -4.53 -26.08 3.92
C LYS A 123 -5.03 -24.80 3.29
N GLU A 124 -5.82 -24.05 4.04
CA GLU A 124 -6.37 -22.78 3.60
C GLU A 124 -6.43 -21.79 4.75
N LYS A 125 -6.56 -20.50 4.41
CA LYS A 125 -6.78 -19.44 5.39
C LYS A 125 -8.17 -18.87 5.22
N VAL A 126 -8.86 -18.71 6.35
CA VAL A 126 -10.19 -18.10 6.42
C VAL A 126 -10.11 -16.88 7.32
N ILE A 127 -10.59 -15.74 6.84
CA ILE A 127 -10.77 -14.56 7.68
C ILE A 127 -12.13 -14.66 8.39
N VAL A 128 -12.12 -14.49 9.70
CA VAL A 128 -13.34 -14.58 10.53
C VAL A 128 -13.60 -13.28 11.24
N TYR A 129 -14.86 -12.85 11.23
CA TYR A 129 -15.37 -11.76 12.05
C TYR A 129 -16.28 -12.39 13.10
N HIS A 130 -15.89 -12.32 14.37
CA HIS A 130 -16.63 -12.97 15.44
C HIS A 130 -17.05 -12.03 16.55
N GLN A 131 -18.10 -12.41 17.27
CA GLN A 131 -18.64 -11.69 18.42
C GLN A 131 -18.45 -12.43 19.76
N VAL A 132 -17.67 -13.52 19.77
CA VAL A 132 -17.35 -14.28 20.99
C VAL A 132 -16.82 -13.36 22.11
N LYS A 133 -17.42 -13.49 23.31
CA LYS A 133 -17.10 -12.67 24.49
C LYS A 133 -15.61 -12.74 24.83
N GLU A 134 -15.10 -13.95 25.03
CA GLU A 134 -13.68 -14.19 25.19
C GLU A 134 -13.01 -14.13 23.80
N GLY A 135 -12.03 -13.22 23.64
CA GLY A 135 -11.32 -13.08 22.38
C GLY A 135 -10.50 -14.32 22.05
N LEU A 136 -10.35 -14.58 20.74
CA LEU A 136 -9.49 -15.65 20.26
C LEU A 136 -8.02 -15.24 20.43
N LYS A 137 -7.21 -16.22 20.81
CA LYS A 137 -5.78 -16.05 21.06
C LYS A 137 -4.99 -16.91 20.10
N SER A 138 -3.87 -16.38 19.61
CA SER A 138 -3.00 -17.10 18.70
C SER A 138 -2.59 -18.48 19.24
N GLY A 139 -2.69 -19.49 18.38
CA GLY A 139 -2.36 -20.88 18.68
C GLY A 139 -3.48 -21.72 19.31
N GLN A 140 -4.65 -21.15 19.58
CA GLN A 140 -5.85 -21.94 19.91
C GLN A 140 -6.28 -22.81 18.72
N ILE A 141 -6.86 -23.99 19.01
CA ILE A 141 -7.49 -24.82 17.98
C ILE A 141 -8.99 -24.75 18.20
N VAL A 142 -9.69 -24.35 17.14
CA VAL A 142 -11.14 -24.13 17.15
C VAL A 142 -11.81 -25.01 16.09
N CYS A 143 -13.03 -25.45 16.40
CA CYS A 143 -13.96 -26.00 15.44
C CYS A 143 -14.97 -24.92 15.08
N VAL A 144 -15.19 -24.73 13.79
CA VAL A 144 -16.18 -23.80 13.27
C VAL A 144 -17.25 -24.62 12.57
N ASP A 145 -18.51 -24.45 12.98
CA ASP A 145 -19.63 -25.32 12.55
C ASP A 145 -20.42 -24.77 11.36
N HIS A 146 -19.87 -23.78 10.66
CA HIS A 146 -20.54 -23.10 9.57
C HIS A 146 -19.66 -23.06 8.33
N LEU A 147 -20.31 -23.01 7.17
CA LEU A 147 -19.67 -22.85 5.86
C LEU A 147 -19.09 -21.44 5.74
N PRO A 148 -17.80 -21.28 5.42
CA PRO A 148 -17.27 -19.98 5.09
C PRO A 148 -17.66 -19.64 3.64
N THR A 149 -17.90 -18.36 3.37
CA THR A 149 -18.29 -17.90 2.03
C THR A 149 -17.03 -17.48 1.26
N GLU A 150 -17.00 -17.81 -0.03
CA GLU A 150 -15.95 -17.28 -0.91
C GLU A 150 -16.02 -15.74 -0.90
N VAL A 151 -14.87 -15.08 -0.95
CA VAL A 151 -14.81 -13.63 -1.06
C VAL A 151 -15.42 -13.21 -2.39
N GLU A 152 -16.45 -12.36 -2.34
CA GLU A 152 -17.12 -11.87 -3.54
C GLU A 152 -16.20 -10.96 -4.36
N SER A 153 -16.30 -11.07 -5.69
CA SER A 153 -15.68 -10.14 -6.62
C SER A 153 -16.30 -8.74 -6.50
N PRO A 154 -15.59 -7.66 -6.86
CA PRO A 154 -16.16 -6.31 -6.85
C PRO A 154 -17.42 -6.25 -7.73
N GLN A 155 -18.52 -5.75 -7.16
CA GLN A 155 -19.83 -5.69 -7.81
C GLN A 155 -19.98 -4.40 -8.64
N ASN A 156 -19.20 -3.37 -8.32
CA ASN A 156 -19.24 -2.08 -9.00
C ASN A 156 -17.91 -1.77 -9.73
N PRO A 157 -17.97 -0.99 -10.83
CA PRO A 157 -16.77 -0.59 -11.57
C PRO A 157 -15.81 0.22 -10.70
N TYR A 158 -14.51 -0.09 -10.80
CA TYR A 158 -13.43 0.55 -10.03
C TYR A 158 -13.56 0.48 -8.51
N GLU A 159 -14.50 -0.32 -7.98
CA GLU A 159 -14.55 -0.66 -6.56
C GLU A 159 -13.27 -1.41 -6.17
N PHE A 160 -12.85 -1.25 -4.91
CA PHE A 160 -11.67 -1.95 -4.41
C PHE A 160 -11.88 -3.47 -4.49
N ASP A 161 -11.03 -4.14 -5.27
CA ASP A 161 -11.07 -5.59 -5.45
C ASP A 161 -10.54 -6.30 -4.20
N TYR A 162 -11.44 -6.48 -3.22
CA TYR A 162 -11.12 -7.12 -1.95
C TYR A 162 -10.76 -8.60 -2.12
N LYS A 163 -11.35 -9.28 -3.10
CA LYS A 163 -11.04 -10.67 -3.47
C LYS A 163 -9.59 -10.81 -3.89
N SER A 164 -9.17 -10.05 -4.91
CA SER A 164 -7.78 -10.05 -5.37
C SER A 164 -6.80 -9.61 -4.28
N TYR A 165 -7.20 -8.70 -3.40
CA TYR A 165 -6.38 -8.28 -2.25
C TYR A 165 -6.14 -9.43 -1.25
N LEU A 166 -7.20 -10.16 -0.87
CA LEU A 166 -7.10 -11.28 0.08
C LEU A 166 -6.41 -12.51 -0.54
N GLN A 167 -6.64 -12.78 -1.82
CA GLN A 167 -5.98 -13.87 -2.56
C GLN A 167 -4.45 -13.75 -2.54
N LYS A 168 -3.89 -12.54 -2.59
CA LYS A 168 -2.44 -12.29 -2.42
C LYS A 168 -1.91 -12.77 -1.07
N SER A 169 -2.76 -12.81 -0.04
CA SER A 169 -2.44 -13.34 1.29
C SER A 169 -2.76 -14.83 1.45
N GLY A 170 -3.21 -15.49 0.38
CA GLY A 170 -3.69 -16.87 0.39
C GLY A 170 -5.04 -17.06 1.09
N ILE A 171 -5.85 -16.00 1.18
CA ILE A 171 -7.16 -16.01 1.83
C ILE A 171 -8.23 -15.94 0.74
N ASN A 172 -9.02 -17.01 0.62
CA ASN A 172 -10.09 -17.11 -0.38
C ASN A 172 -11.49 -17.04 0.23
N PHE A 173 -11.60 -17.22 1.54
CA PHE A 173 -12.87 -17.37 2.24
C PHE A 173 -12.98 -16.41 3.43
N THR A 174 -14.18 -15.89 3.64
CA THR A 174 -14.57 -15.04 4.77
C THR A 174 -15.70 -15.69 5.54
N GLN A 175 -15.85 -15.34 6.82
CA GLN A 175 -16.99 -15.79 7.60
C GLN A 175 -17.34 -14.83 8.73
N PHE A 176 -18.63 -14.65 8.97
CA PHE A 176 -19.13 -14.01 10.18
C PHE A 176 -19.62 -15.08 11.16
N LEU A 177 -19.20 -14.98 12.42
CA LEU A 177 -19.45 -15.97 13.45
C LEU A 177 -20.08 -15.33 14.69
N ASN A 178 -21.27 -15.81 15.03
CA ASN A 178 -21.94 -15.44 16.27
C ASN A 178 -21.26 -16.13 17.48
N GLU A 179 -21.68 -15.80 18.70
CA GLU A 179 -21.08 -16.36 19.93
C GLU A 179 -21.03 -17.91 19.95
N GLU A 180 -22.01 -18.58 19.32
CA GLU A 180 -22.17 -20.04 19.33
C GLU A 180 -21.46 -20.74 18.15
N GLY A 181 -21.00 -19.99 17.13
CA GLY A 181 -20.45 -20.57 15.89
C GLY A 181 -19.02 -21.10 15.99
N ILE A 182 -18.39 -20.98 17.16
CA ILE A 182 -17.00 -21.38 17.42
C ILE A 182 -16.94 -22.22 18.70
N VAL A 183 -16.38 -23.42 18.59
CA VAL A 183 -16.08 -24.29 19.74
C VAL A 183 -14.57 -24.39 19.92
N LEU A 184 -14.08 -24.04 21.11
CA LEU A 184 -12.67 -24.21 21.47
C LEU A 184 -12.39 -25.70 21.74
N LEU A 185 -11.68 -26.38 20.83
CA LEU A 185 -11.31 -27.78 20.97
C LEU A 185 -10.08 -27.97 21.85
N LYS A 186 -9.11 -27.08 21.69
CA LYS A 186 -7.89 -27.07 22.48
C LYS A 186 -7.58 -25.64 22.85
N ALA A 187 -7.57 -25.37 24.16
CA ALA A 187 -6.92 -24.18 24.68
C ALA A 187 -5.53 -24.16 24.07
N GLY A 188 -5.20 -23.07 23.38
CA GLY A 188 -3.87 -22.93 22.82
C GLY A 188 -2.91 -23.17 23.98
N GLN A 189 -1.87 -23.98 23.75
CA GLN A 189 -0.62 -23.74 24.47
C GLN A 189 -0.16 -22.40 23.90
N GLY A 190 -0.83 -21.31 24.33
CA GLY A 190 -1.08 -20.13 23.51
C GLY A 190 0.23 -19.79 22.88
N SER A 191 0.32 -19.94 21.54
CA SER A 191 1.60 -20.19 20.83
C SER A 191 2.56 -19.28 21.54
N ASN A 192 3.52 -19.82 22.33
CA ASN A 192 4.21 -18.99 23.32
C ASN A 192 4.66 -17.78 22.53
N GLY A 193 3.94 -16.64 22.68
CA GLY A 193 3.98 -15.63 21.63
C GLY A 193 5.45 -15.40 21.39
N THR A 194 5.90 -15.41 20.13
CA THR A 194 7.35 -15.36 19.85
C THR A 194 7.96 -14.37 20.83
N TRP A 195 9.09 -14.66 21.49
CA TRP A 195 9.53 -13.86 22.64
C TRP A 195 9.36 -12.33 22.43
N PHE A 196 9.53 -11.87 21.18
CA PHE A 196 9.16 -10.54 20.65
C PHE A 196 7.69 -10.09 20.80
N GLN A 197 6.68 -10.90 20.50
CA GLN A 197 5.26 -10.59 20.74
C GLN A 197 4.97 -10.37 22.23
N ARG A 198 5.45 -11.26 23.11
CA ARG A 198 5.29 -11.09 24.56
C ARG A 198 5.97 -9.83 25.05
N PHE A 199 7.19 -9.59 24.56
CA PHE A 199 7.94 -8.39 24.86
C PHE A 199 7.21 -7.14 24.37
N ARG A 200 6.67 -7.15 23.13
CA ARG A 200 5.85 -6.05 22.59
C ARG A 200 4.63 -5.78 23.44
N ILE A 201 3.88 -6.81 23.84
CA ILE A 201 2.71 -6.65 24.72
C ILE A 201 3.12 -6.04 26.06
N SER A 202 4.27 -6.45 26.62
CA SER A 202 4.82 -5.84 27.82
C SER A 202 5.10 -4.35 27.62
N LEU A 203 5.69 -3.97 26.49
CA LEU A 203 5.95 -2.55 26.15
C LEU A 203 4.66 -1.75 25.92
N ILE A 204 3.65 -2.34 25.27
CA ILE A 204 2.32 -1.73 25.12
C ILE A 204 1.72 -1.45 26.50
N ASN A 205 1.76 -2.44 27.41
CA ASN A 205 1.26 -2.28 28.77
C ASN A 205 2.06 -1.22 29.56
N GLN A 206 3.37 -1.12 29.33
CA GLN A 206 4.20 -0.08 29.93
C GLN A 206 3.79 1.32 29.44
N ILE A 207 3.52 1.50 28.14
CA ILE A 207 2.97 2.75 27.59
C ILE A 207 1.64 3.08 28.26
N ARG A 208 0.70 2.12 28.27
CA ARG A 208 -0.65 2.31 28.84
C ARG A 208 -0.66 2.66 30.32
N ARG A 209 0.35 2.24 31.08
CA ARG A 209 0.47 2.53 32.51
C ARG A 209 1.02 3.92 32.81
N HIS A 210 1.98 4.41 32.00
CA HIS A 210 2.75 5.61 32.35
C HIS A 210 2.49 6.81 31.44
N VAL A 211 1.84 6.62 30.29
CA VAL A 211 1.36 7.71 29.44
C VAL A 211 -0.07 8.05 29.88
N PRO A 212 -0.35 9.26 30.41
CA PRO A 212 -1.63 9.56 31.03
C PRO A 212 -2.85 9.57 30.10
N ASP A 213 -2.69 10.00 28.85
CA ASP A 213 -3.82 10.25 27.94
C ASP A 213 -4.07 9.07 26.98
N PRO A 214 -5.30 8.49 26.93
CA PRO A 214 -5.60 7.33 26.09
C PRO A 214 -5.38 7.54 24.58
N GLU A 215 -5.72 8.70 24.03
CA GLU A 215 -5.50 8.97 22.60
C GLU A 215 -4.00 9.03 22.30
N VAL A 216 -3.24 9.65 23.20
CA VAL A 216 -1.77 9.74 23.13
C VAL A 216 -1.12 8.36 23.30
N GLN A 217 -1.68 7.47 24.11
CA GLN A 217 -1.20 6.09 24.23
C GLN A 217 -1.25 5.38 22.89
N ASP A 218 -2.36 5.49 22.15
CA ASP A 218 -2.51 4.83 20.85
C ASP A 218 -1.56 5.40 19.80
N VAL A 219 -1.33 6.71 19.81
CA VAL A 219 -0.32 7.36 18.96
C VAL A 219 1.10 6.94 19.34
N ALA A 220 1.43 6.87 20.63
CA ALA A 220 2.73 6.39 21.10
C ALA A 220 2.98 4.94 20.71
N ILE A 221 1.96 4.08 20.84
CA ILE A 221 2.01 2.69 20.40
C ILE A 221 2.22 2.59 18.88
N ALA A 222 1.57 3.45 18.10
CA ALA A 222 1.77 3.50 16.66
C ALA A 222 3.18 3.97 16.28
N LEU A 223 3.67 5.08 16.83
CA LEU A 223 4.98 5.67 16.52
C LEU A 223 6.16 4.81 17.00
N LEU A 224 6.08 4.25 18.21
CA LEU A 224 7.20 3.53 18.80
C LEU A 224 7.20 2.03 18.43
N LEU A 225 6.02 1.42 18.31
CA LEU A 225 5.85 -0.03 18.13
C LEU A 225 5.16 -0.44 16.81
N GLY A 226 4.75 0.53 15.98
CA GLY A 226 4.17 0.25 14.66
C GLY A 226 2.76 -0.31 14.67
N GLN A 227 2.06 -0.28 15.80
CA GLN A 227 0.70 -0.84 15.93
C GLN A 227 -0.34 0.27 15.74
N LYS A 228 -0.77 0.49 14.50
CA LYS A 228 -1.78 1.50 14.12
C LYS A 228 -3.24 1.05 14.26
N ASP A 229 -3.46 -0.21 14.66
CA ASP A 229 -4.80 -0.79 14.72
C ASP A 229 -5.63 -0.20 15.86
N PHE A 230 -4.97 0.29 16.92
CA PHE A 230 -5.63 0.94 18.06
C PHE A 230 -6.10 2.38 17.77
N LEU A 231 -5.48 3.05 16.79
CA LEU A 231 -5.80 4.43 16.46
C LEU A 231 -7.26 4.60 16.00
N GLY A 232 -7.95 5.55 16.62
CA GLY A 232 -9.29 5.99 16.24
C GLY A 232 -9.37 6.56 14.82
N ARG A 233 -10.59 6.63 14.28
CA ARG A 233 -10.82 7.17 12.92
C ARG A 233 -10.46 8.65 12.83
N ASP A 234 -10.79 9.43 13.85
CA ASP A 234 -10.55 10.88 13.88
C ASP A 234 -9.05 11.18 13.93
N THR A 235 -8.30 10.50 14.80
CA THR A 235 -6.84 10.61 14.84
C THR A 235 -6.23 10.21 13.50
N LYS A 236 -6.67 9.11 12.86
CA LYS A 236 -6.21 8.74 11.51
C LYS A 236 -6.52 9.81 10.47
N ALA A 237 -7.68 10.44 10.55
CA ALA A 237 -8.08 11.52 9.65
C ALA A 237 -7.16 12.74 9.82
N VAL A 238 -6.85 13.15 11.05
CA VAL A 238 -5.92 14.26 11.34
C VAL A 238 -4.59 14.07 10.61
N PHE A 239 -3.96 12.89 10.74
CA PHE A 239 -2.67 12.63 10.08
C PHE A 239 -2.78 12.46 8.56
N ARG A 240 -3.89 11.91 8.06
CA ARG A 240 -4.15 11.79 6.62
C ARG A 240 -4.33 13.16 5.98
N ASP A 241 -5.17 14.00 6.57
CA ASP A 241 -5.60 15.28 6.00
C ASP A 241 -4.49 16.33 6.08
N THR A 242 -3.54 16.18 7.01
CA THR A 242 -2.33 17.02 7.11
C THR A 242 -1.14 16.47 6.32
N GLY A 243 -1.25 15.29 5.70
CA GLY A 243 -0.20 14.68 4.86
C GLY A 243 0.93 13.98 5.61
N VAL A 244 0.80 13.77 6.91
CA VAL A 244 1.80 13.10 7.76
C VAL A 244 1.45 11.65 8.12
N MET A 245 0.47 11.02 7.46
CA MET A 245 0.09 9.62 7.72
C MET A 245 1.30 8.66 7.64
N HIS A 246 2.27 8.96 6.78
CA HIS A 246 3.51 8.19 6.65
C HIS A 246 4.37 8.14 7.93
N ILE A 247 4.09 9.00 8.92
CA ILE A 247 4.79 9.03 10.21
C ILE A 247 4.19 7.98 11.17
N LEU A 248 2.85 7.84 11.21
CA LEU A 248 2.18 6.81 12.03
C LEU A 248 2.49 5.39 11.58
N ALA A 249 2.69 5.19 10.28
CA ALA A 249 3.20 3.94 9.76
C ALA A 249 4.72 3.94 9.94
N VAL A 250 5.23 3.42 11.06
CA VAL A 250 6.67 3.36 11.38
C VAL A 250 7.49 3.16 10.10
N SER A 251 8.26 4.20 9.78
CA SER A 251 8.82 4.40 8.45
C SER A 251 10.34 4.32 8.47
N GLY A 252 10.96 4.51 7.30
CA GLY A 252 12.41 4.61 7.21
C GLY A 252 13.01 5.75 8.03
N LEU A 253 12.23 6.80 8.33
CA LEU A 253 12.65 7.85 9.25
C LEU A 253 12.88 7.29 10.66
N HIS A 254 11.98 6.46 11.17
CA HIS A 254 12.08 5.86 12.52
C HIS A 254 13.32 4.97 12.62
N VAL A 255 13.56 4.12 11.62
CA VAL A 255 14.76 3.28 11.55
C VAL A 255 16.02 4.15 11.42
N GLY A 256 15.97 5.22 10.61
CA GLY A 256 17.09 6.15 10.47
C GLY A 256 17.43 6.90 11.77
N ILE A 257 16.42 7.28 12.55
CA ILE A 257 16.59 7.89 13.88
C ILE A 257 17.24 6.90 14.85
N LEU A 258 16.74 5.65 14.88
CA LEU A 258 17.34 4.57 15.68
C LEU A 258 18.81 4.36 15.31
N VAL A 259 19.12 4.24 14.01
CA VAL A 259 20.49 4.07 13.52
C VAL A 259 21.38 5.26 13.90
N THR A 260 20.86 6.48 13.82
CA THR A 260 21.57 7.71 14.22
C THR A 260 21.88 7.71 15.71
N LEU A 261 20.90 7.34 16.55
CA LEU A 261 21.08 7.20 17.99
C LEU A 261 22.17 6.16 18.31
N LEU A 262 22.12 4.98 17.67
CA LEU A 262 23.14 3.96 17.85
C LEU A 262 24.52 4.51 17.47
N PHE A 263 24.70 5.06 16.26
CA PHE A 263 25.97 5.64 15.85
C PHE A 263 26.49 6.75 16.76
N PHE A 264 25.60 7.57 17.32
CA PHE A 264 25.95 8.59 18.29
C PHE A 264 26.54 7.97 19.58
N LEU A 265 25.94 6.88 20.08
CA LEU A 265 26.46 6.13 21.24
C LEU A 265 27.81 5.46 20.95
N ALA A 266 28.13 5.17 19.69
CA ALA A 266 29.44 4.62 19.30
C ALA A 266 30.58 5.66 19.34
N LYS A 267 30.25 6.94 19.12
CA LYS A 267 31.21 8.05 18.96
C LYS A 267 32.24 8.17 20.10
N PRO A 268 31.88 8.10 21.40
CA PRO A 268 32.87 8.24 22.49
C PRO A 268 33.90 7.10 22.53
N PHE A 269 33.57 5.91 22.03
CA PHE A 269 34.43 4.73 22.14
C PHE A 269 35.52 4.64 21.07
N SER A 270 35.56 5.56 20.08
CA SER A 270 36.58 5.63 19.03
C SER A 270 36.95 4.28 18.40
N LEU A 271 35.94 3.43 18.18
CA LEU A 271 36.12 2.04 17.77
C LEU A 271 36.79 1.95 16.38
N LYS A 272 37.82 1.09 16.27
CA LYS A 272 38.54 0.82 15.01
C LYS A 272 38.68 -0.69 14.76
N GLY A 273 38.91 -1.06 13.49
CA GLY A 273 39.19 -2.44 13.09
C GLY A 273 38.11 -3.44 13.50
N LYS A 274 38.50 -4.50 14.22
CA LYS A 274 37.58 -5.56 14.67
C LYS A 274 36.48 -5.04 15.60
N GLY A 275 36.80 -4.11 16.51
CA GLY A 275 35.82 -3.54 17.44
C GLY A 275 34.70 -2.78 16.72
N LEU A 276 35.05 -2.01 15.68
CA LEU A 276 34.06 -1.35 14.83
C LEU A 276 33.18 -2.38 14.11
N ARG A 277 33.75 -3.45 13.53
CA ARG A 277 32.97 -4.48 12.83
C ARG A 277 31.97 -5.19 13.74
N ILE A 278 32.37 -5.53 14.96
CA ILE A 278 31.48 -6.16 15.95
C ILE A 278 30.35 -5.19 16.32
N TYR A 279 30.68 -3.92 16.54
CA TYR A 279 29.71 -2.89 16.84
C TYR A 279 28.69 -2.71 15.69
N LEU A 280 29.16 -2.62 14.44
CA LEU A 280 28.31 -2.51 13.26
C LEU A 280 27.40 -3.74 13.07
N LEU A 281 27.89 -4.94 13.40
CA LEU A 281 27.05 -6.14 13.43
C LEU A 281 25.97 -6.02 14.51
N GLY A 282 26.31 -5.51 15.69
CA GLY A 282 25.35 -5.17 16.75
C GLY A 282 24.28 -4.17 16.28
N VAL A 283 24.67 -3.14 15.53
CA VAL A 283 23.73 -2.17 14.93
C VAL A 283 22.75 -2.88 13.99
N VAL A 284 23.23 -3.76 13.11
CA VAL A 284 22.36 -4.56 12.23
C VAL A 284 21.41 -5.43 13.05
N CYS A 285 21.89 -6.09 14.11
CA CYS A 285 21.04 -6.86 15.02
C CYS A 285 19.97 -5.98 15.70
N CYS A 286 20.30 -4.76 16.14
CA CYS A 286 19.34 -3.82 16.72
C CYS A 286 18.29 -3.36 15.71
N ILE A 287 18.68 -3.08 14.46
CA ILE A 287 17.76 -2.72 13.38
C ILE A 287 16.74 -3.84 13.15
N TRP A 288 17.20 -5.09 13.01
CA TRP A 288 16.31 -6.23 12.79
C TRP A 288 15.52 -6.61 14.05
N GLY A 289 16.07 -6.36 15.24
CA GLY A 289 15.34 -6.44 16.51
C GLY A 289 14.18 -5.45 16.58
N TYR A 290 14.39 -4.21 16.11
CA TYR A 290 13.32 -3.21 15.98
C TYR A 290 12.31 -3.59 14.90
N ALA A 291 12.76 -4.16 13.77
CA ALA A 291 11.86 -4.71 12.76
C ALA A 291 10.96 -5.82 13.33
N ALA A 292 11.54 -6.76 14.09
CA ALA A 292 10.77 -7.79 14.79
C ALA A 292 9.82 -7.18 15.83
N LEU A 293 10.27 -6.16 16.57
CA LEU A 293 9.43 -5.47 17.56
C LEU A 293 8.25 -4.74 16.92
N THR A 294 8.38 -4.24 15.70
CA THR A 294 7.30 -3.55 14.98
C THR A 294 6.43 -4.49 14.15
N GLY A 295 6.72 -5.80 14.18
CA GLY A 295 5.94 -6.83 13.47
C GLY A 295 6.33 -6.99 12.01
N PHE A 296 7.57 -6.66 11.67
CA PHE A 296 8.09 -6.67 10.29
C PHE A 296 7.21 -5.87 9.34
N SER A 297 6.76 -4.69 9.77
CA SER A 297 5.97 -3.82 8.91
C SER A 297 6.73 -3.55 7.60
N PRO A 298 6.07 -3.58 6.43
CA PRO A 298 6.78 -3.52 5.13
C PRO A 298 7.71 -2.31 5.01
N SER A 299 7.30 -1.15 5.55
CA SER A 299 8.11 0.07 5.57
C SER A 299 9.39 -0.06 6.40
N VAL A 300 9.32 -0.72 7.57
CA VAL A 300 10.49 -0.97 8.41
C VAL A 300 11.41 -2.00 7.77
N VAL A 301 10.87 -3.07 7.17
CA VAL A 301 11.70 -4.09 6.49
C VAL A 301 12.51 -3.46 5.36
N ARG A 302 11.89 -2.64 4.50
CA ARG A 302 12.61 -1.93 3.43
C ARG A 302 13.74 -1.06 3.97
N ALA A 303 13.45 -0.26 5.00
CA ALA A 303 14.46 0.59 5.63
C ALA A 303 15.59 -0.23 6.28
N SER A 304 15.24 -1.33 6.97
CA SER A 304 16.19 -2.25 7.60
C SER A 304 17.13 -2.87 6.58
N VAL A 305 16.62 -3.28 5.42
CA VAL A 305 17.45 -3.76 4.30
C VAL A 305 18.41 -2.66 3.83
N MET A 306 17.89 -1.45 3.55
CA MET A 306 18.73 -0.33 3.09
C MET A 306 19.83 0.06 4.10
N PHE A 307 19.50 0.21 5.38
CA PHE A 307 20.46 0.54 6.43
C PHE A 307 21.43 -0.61 6.73
N SER A 308 21.02 -1.87 6.55
CA SER A 308 21.94 -3.02 6.62
C SER A 308 22.98 -2.96 5.50
N LEU A 309 22.55 -2.64 4.27
CA LEU A 309 23.46 -2.50 3.13
C LEU A 309 24.44 -1.34 3.29
N ILE A 310 23.98 -0.20 3.83
CA ILE A 310 24.84 0.93 4.19
C ILE A 310 25.88 0.50 5.23
N THR A 311 25.44 -0.18 6.28
CA THR A 311 26.30 -0.66 7.37
C THR A 311 27.34 -1.67 6.88
N PHE A 312 26.95 -2.63 6.03
CA PHE A 312 27.89 -3.57 5.41
C PHE A 312 28.88 -2.88 4.46
N GLY A 313 28.45 -1.82 3.76
CA GLY A 313 29.33 -0.96 2.99
C GLY A 313 30.42 -0.35 3.86
N GLN A 314 30.03 0.23 5.01
CA GLN A 314 30.95 0.82 5.98
C GLN A 314 31.92 -0.22 6.58
N MET A 315 31.47 -1.44 6.88
CA MET A 315 32.34 -2.53 7.36
C MET A 315 33.46 -2.90 6.37
N ARG A 316 33.22 -2.66 5.08
CA ARG A 316 34.18 -2.88 3.99
C ARG A 316 34.90 -1.60 3.56
N GLU A 317 34.74 -0.50 4.30
CA GLU A 317 35.30 0.82 4.01
C GLU A 317 34.90 1.36 2.63
N ARG A 318 33.72 0.96 2.14
CA ARG A 318 33.13 1.44 0.89
C ARG A 318 32.01 2.41 1.20
N LYS A 319 31.89 3.45 0.38
CA LYS A 319 30.74 4.36 0.35
C LYS A 319 29.83 3.96 -0.82
N PRO A 320 28.94 2.97 -0.64
CA PRO A 320 28.03 2.56 -1.71
C PRO A 320 27.17 3.75 -2.15
N SER A 321 26.94 3.88 -3.46
CA SER A 321 25.98 4.85 -3.97
C SER A 321 24.59 4.52 -3.46
N VAL A 322 23.83 5.55 -3.05
CA VAL A 322 22.43 5.42 -2.62
C VAL A 322 21.57 4.80 -3.73
N PHE A 323 21.84 5.10 -5.01
CA PHE A 323 21.14 4.47 -6.14
C PHE A 323 21.34 2.96 -6.21
N ASN A 324 22.55 2.48 -5.91
CA ASN A 324 22.83 1.04 -5.89
C ASN A 324 22.17 0.35 -4.69
N ILE A 325 22.15 1.00 -3.52
CA ILE A 325 21.46 0.48 -2.33
C ILE A 325 19.95 0.39 -2.61
N LEU A 326 19.37 1.45 -3.17
CA LEU A 326 17.96 1.51 -3.51
C LEU A 326 17.59 0.42 -4.52
N ALA A 327 18.33 0.31 -5.61
CA ALA A 327 18.04 -0.69 -6.64
C ALA A 327 18.25 -2.13 -6.15
N PHE A 328 19.31 -2.40 -5.38
CA PHE A 328 19.55 -3.72 -4.82
C PHE A 328 18.50 -4.10 -3.77
N SER A 329 18.10 -3.17 -2.91
CA SER A 329 17.02 -3.36 -1.96
C SER A 329 15.71 -3.68 -2.67
N ALA A 330 15.38 -2.96 -3.75
CA ALA A 330 14.19 -3.24 -4.56
C ALA A 330 14.24 -4.65 -5.14
N MET A 331 15.35 -5.03 -5.79
CA MET A 331 15.52 -6.38 -6.33
C MET A 331 15.37 -7.45 -5.25
N LEU A 332 16.01 -7.28 -4.08
CA LEU A 332 15.94 -8.26 -3.00
C LEU A 332 14.49 -8.47 -2.50
N MET A 333 13.75 -7.37 -2.30
CA MET A 333 12.35 -7.45 -1.86
C MET A 333 11.48 -8.15 -2.90
N ILE A 334 11.65 -7.83 -4.18
CA ILE A 334 10.88 -8.42 -5.27
C ILE A 334 11.21 -9.91 -5.51
N VAL A 335 12.47 -10.30 -5.29
CA VAL A 335 12.87 -11.72 -5.36
C VAL A 335 12.22 -12.54 -4.25
N ILE A 336 12.07 -11.96 -3.05
CA ILE A 336 11.39 -12.61 -1.92
C ILE A 336 9.89 -12.70 -2.17
N ASP A 337 9.29 -11.61 -2.65
CA ASP A 337 7.87 -11.54 -2.99
C ASP A 337 7.65 -10.63 -4.22
N PRO A 338 7.38 -11.21 -5.40
CA PRO A 338 7.13 -10.44 -6.63
C PRO A 338 5.91 -9.52 -6.55
N SER A 339 4.92 -9.86 -5.71
CA SER A 339 3.66 -9.12 -5.60
C SER A 339 3.82 -7.72 -5.00
N VAL A 340 4.91 -7.52 -4.25
CA VAL A 340 5.29 -6.25 -3.62
C VAL A 340 5.38 -5.09 -4.63
N ILE A 341 5.66 -5.36 -5.92
CA ILE A 341 5.65 -4.31 -6.96
C ILE A 341 4.27 -3.65 -7.08
N CYS A 342 3.20 -4.40 -6.84
CA CYS A 342 1.82 -3.93 -6.91
C CYS A 342 1.37 -3.25 -5.62
N GLU A 343 2.15 -3.29 -4.55
CA GLU A 343 1.81 -2.64 -3.29
C GLU A 343 2.04 -1.14 -3.37
N VAL A 344 0.98 -0.36 -3.13
CA VAL A 344 1.03 1.11 -3.10
C VAL A 344 2.10 1.61 -2.12
N GLY A 345 2.24 0.97 -0.96
CA GLY A 345 3.24 1.33 0.05
C GLY A 345 4.69 1.13 -0.41
N PHE A 346 4.96 0.08 -1.20
CA PHE A 346 6.28 -0.12 -1.82
C PHE A 346 6.54 0.96 -2.86
N GLN A 347 5.60 1.18 -3.78
CA GLN A 347 5.72 2.17 -4.86
C GLN A 347 5.99 3.58 -4.31
N LEU A 348 5.18 4.04 -3.34
CA LEU A 348 5.35 5.36 -2.71
C LEU A 348 6.68 5.48 -1.98
N SER A 349 7.11 4.44 -1.27
CA SER A 349 8.37 4.46 -0.51
C SER A 349 9.60 4.58 -1.42
N TYR A 350 9.66 3.79 -2.51
CA TYR A 350 10.78 3.84 -3.45
C TYR A 350 10.75 5.11 -4.31
N LEU A 351 9.56 5.60 -4.69
CA LEU A 351 9.43 6.89 -5.37
C LEU A 351 9.89 8.05 -4.48
N ALA A 352 9.45 8.10 -3.22
CA ALA A 352 9.87 9.16 -2.29
C ALA A 352 11.38 9.20 -2.12
N VAL A 353 12.04 8.05 -1.88
CA VAL A 353 13.50 8.01 -1.73
C VAL A 353 14.21 8.34 -3.05
N SER A 354 13.71 7.87 -4.19
CA SER A 354 14.25 8.23 -5.51
C SER A 354 14.16 9.74 -5.75
N GLY A 355 13.02 10.35 -5.44
CA GLY A 355 12.79 11.78 -5.56
C GLY A 355 13.67 12.59 -4.65
N ILE A 356 13.83 12.18 -3.38
CA ILE A 356 14.80 12.80 -2.47
C ILE A 356 16.20 12.73 -3.07
N VAL A 357 16.67 11.55 -3.49
CA VAL A 357 18.05 11.42 -4.00
C VAL A 357 18.28 12.23 -5.30
N LEU A 358 17.27 12.34 -6.16
CA LEU A 358 17.38 13.04 -7.45
C LEU A 358 17.15 14.55 -7.35
N LEU A 359 16.12 14.99 -6.63
CA LEU A 359 15.62 16.37 -6.64
C LEU A 359 16.11 17.20 -5.46
N TYR A 360 16.37 16.60 -4.29
CA TYR A 360 16.88 17.31 -3.12
C TYR A 360 18.11 18.17 -3.42
N PRO A 361 19.19 17.66 -4.06
CA PRO A 361 20.37 18.49 -4.31
C PRO A 361 20.09 19.65 -5.29
N LEU A 362 19.07 19.55 -6.13
CA LEU A 362 18.68 20.61 -7.06
C LEU A 362 17.85 21.68 -6.35
N ILE A 363 16.87 21.27 -5.55
CA ILE A 363 16.02 22.18 -4.77
C ILE A 363 16.86 22.91 -3.73
N LEU A 364 17.78 22.22 -3.06
CA LEU A 364 18.64 22.82 -2.04
C LEU A 364 19.44 24.01 -2.60
N ARG A 365 19.82 23.97 -3.89
CA ARG A 365 20.56 25.06 -4.55
C ARG A 365 19.73 26.31 -4.86
N TRP A 366 18.40 26.23 -4.80
CA TRP A 366 17.55 27.40 -5.04
C TRP A 366 17.77 28.49 -4.00
N TRP A 367 18.16 28.11 -2.79
CA TRP A 367 18.45 29.05 -1.73
C TRP A 367 19.53 28.46 -0.81
N LEU A 368 20.57 29.25 -0.52
CA LEU A 368 21.65 28.88 0.41
C LEU A 368 21.58 29.85 1.59
N PRO A 369 20.79 29.54 2.64
CA PRO A 369 20.58 30.47 3.74
C PRO A 369 21.90 30.73 4.49
N PRO A 370 22.16 31.97 4.93
CA PRO A 370 23.40 32.29 5.64
C PRO A 370 23.43 31.75 7.07
N ASN A 371 22.27 31.50 7.68
CA ASN A 371 22.13 31.04 9.06
C ASN A 371 21.89 29.53 9.10
N LYS A 372 22.60 28.81 9.99
CA LYS A 372 22.43 27.37 10.24
C LYS A 372 20.99 26.97 10.57
N GLY A 373 20.24 27.81 11.29
CA GLY A 373 18.83 27.53 11.60
C GLY A 373 17.93 27.58 10.37
N LEU A 374 18.12 28.59 9.51
CA LEU A 374 17.39 28.72 8.25
C LEU A 374 17.82 27.65 7.24
N ASP A 375 19.10 27.27 7.22
CA ASP A 375 19.62 26.16 6.42
C ASP A 375 18.97 24.83 6.82
N TYR A 376 18.90 24.52 8.12
CA TYR A 376 18.21 23.33 8.61
C TYR A 376 16.72 23.30 8.21
N PHE A 377 16.03 24.42 8.35
CA PHE A 377 14.64 24.56 7.91
C PHE A 377 14.50 24.33 6.40
N TRP A 378 15.38 24.94 5.61
CA TRP A 378 15.39 24.80 4.15
C TRP A 378 15.69 23.35 3.73
N GLN A 379 16.54 22.63 4.46
CA GLN A 379 16.78 21.21 4.22
C GLN A 379 15.52 20.37 4.44
N ILE A 380 14.77 20.59 5.53
CA ILE A 380 13.50 19.88 5.79
C ILE A 380 12.49 20.16 4.67
N VAL A 381 12.36 21.43 4.29
CA VAL A 381 11.48 21.86 3.19
C VAL A 381 11.89 21.19 1.88
N SER A 382 13.18 21.23 1.56
CA SER A 382 13.73 20.65 0.33
C SER A 382 13.50 19.14 0.25
N VAL A 383 13.71 18.40 1.34
CA VAL A 383 13.43 16.96 1.42
C VAL A 383 11.94 16.69 1.22
N SER A 384 11.08 17.46 1.89
CA SER A 384 9.61 17.32 1.81
C SER A 384 9.11 17.56 0.40
N ILE A 385 9.56 18.64 -0.26
CA ILE A 385 9.20 18.96 -1.65
C ILE A 385 9.70 17.86 -2.60
N SER A 386 10.94 17.38 -2.43
CA SER A 386 11.51 16.34 -3.29
C SER A 386 10.72 15.03 -3.24
N ALA A 387 10.37 14.60 -2.02
CA ALA A 387 9.54 13.42 -1.82
C ALA A 387 8.13 13.65 -2.40
N GLN A 388 7.52 14.81 -2.14
CA GLN A 388 6.15 15.08 -2.54
C GLN A 388 5.99 15.24 -4.05
N LEU A 389 6.91 15.88 -4.75
CA LEU A 389 6.86 16.02 -6.21
C LEU A 389 6.83 14.66 -6.92
N THR A 390 7.58 13.69 -6.41
CA THR A 390 7.65 12.36 -7.02
C THR A 390 6.50 11.45 -6.61
N THR A 391 5.98 11.57 -5.40
CA THR A 391 4.84 10.76 -4.93
C THR A 391 3.49 11.35 -5.29
N PHE A 392 3.40 12.67 -5.55
CA PHE A 392 2.14 13.37 -5.83
C PHE A 392 1.29 12.70 -6.91
N PRO A 393 1.81 12.37 -8.11
CA PRO A 393 1.00 11.71 -9.14
C PRO A 393 0.41 10.39 -8.66
N LEU A 394 1.17 9.60 -7.91
CA LEU A 394 0.73 8.30 -7.41
C LEU A 394 -0.26 8.43 -6.25
N THR A 395 -0.05 9.40 -5.38
CA THR A 395 -0.97 9.71 -4.27
C THR A 395 -2.32 10.16 -4.82
N VAL A 396 -2.35 11.05 -5.80
CA VAL A 396 -3.59 11.49 -6.46
C VAL A 396 -4.26 10.33 -7.20
N PHE A 397 -3.48 9.49 -7.88
CA PHE A 397 -4.01 8.34 -8.62
C PHE A 397 -4.72 7.31 -7.72
N TYR A 398 -4.18 6.98 -6.54
CA TYR A 398 -4.78 5.97 -5.66
C TYR A 398 -5.72 6.52 -4.60
N PHE A 399 -5.45 7.72 -4.07
CA PHE A 399 -6.18 8.26 -2.92
C PHE A 399 -7.11 9.42 -3.28
N HIS A 400 -7.06 9.90 -4.53
CA HIS A 400 -7.92 10.97 -5.05
C HIS A 400 -7.98 12.22 -4.17
N SER A 401 -6.94 12.42 -3.39
CA SER A 401 -6.85 13.49 -2.41
C SER A 401 -5.40 13.90 -2.21
N PHE A 402 -5.22 15.18 -1.92
CA PHE A 402 -3.90 15.74 -1.67
C PHE A 402 -3.98 16.75 -0.52
N PRO A 403 -3.13 16.62 0.51
CA PRO A 403 -3.06 17.55 1.63
C PRO A 403 -2.17 18.75 1.25
N PRO A 404 -2.70 19.95 0.97
CA PRO A 404 -1.90 21.08 0.48
C PRO A 404 -0.92 21.59 1.51
N TRP A 405 -1.28 21.48 2.80
CA TRP A 405 -0.48 21.95 3.93
C TRP A 405 0.55 20.93 4.44
N PHE A 406 0.87 19.89 3.65
CA PHE A 406 1.87 18.87 4.00
C PHE A 406 3.22 19.50 4.39
N LEU A 407 3.61 20.60 3.74
CA LEU A 407 4.89 21.25 4.01
C LEU A 407 4.91 21.88 5.40
N LEU A 408 3.82 22.58 5.75
CA LEU A 408 3.67 23.21 7.06
C LEU A 408 3.64 22.16 8.17
N ALA A 409 2.90 21.06 7.96
CA ALA A 409 2.89 19.94 8.90
C ALA A 409 4.30 19.34 9.07
N ASN A 410 4.98 19.01 7.97
CA ASN A 410 6.30 18.36 8.00
C ASN A 410 7.39 19.20 8.67
N ILE A 411 7.32 20.54 8.57
CA ILE A 411 8.25 21.47 9.25
C ILE A 411 8.27 21.23 10.76
N PHE A 412 7.12 20.98 11.37
CA PHE A 412 7.01 20.80 12.81
C PHE A 412 7.05 19.33 13.22
N VAL A 413 6.33 18.48 12.49
CA VAL A 413 6.16 17.09 12.88
C VAL A 413 7.45 16.30 12.72
N ILE A 414 8.22 16.47 11.64
CA ILE A 414 9.46 15.69 11.46
C ILE A 414 10.47 15.93 12.60
N PRO A 415 10.81 17.19 12.98
CA PRO A 415 11.66 17.44 14.14
C PRO A 415 11.05 16.93 15.45
N LEU A 416 9.74 17.07 15.63
CA LEU A 416 9.08 16.63 16.84
C LEU A 416 9.08 15.09 16.97
N THR A 417 8.79 14.36 15.90
CA THR A 417 8.94 12.91 15.82
C THR A 417 10.38 12.48 16.11
N PHE A 418 11.39 13.23 15.64
CA PHE A 418 12.78 12.97 16.01
C PHE A 418 12.97 13.01 17.53
N VAL A 419 12.49 14.08 18.19
CA VAL A 419 12.58 14.21 19.66
C VAL A 419 11.76 13.13 20.37
N ILE A 420 10.55 12.83 19.90
CA ILE A 420 9.68 11.76 20.45
C ILE A 420 10.41 10.42 20.39
N MET A 421 11.08 10.10 19.29
CA MET A 421 11.86 8.86 19.17
C MET A 421 13.07 8.84 20.11
N GLN A 422 13.75 9.98 20.30
CA GLN A 422 14.88 10.10 21.23
C GLN A 422 14.48 9.96 22.70
N VAL A 423 13.24 10.28 23.07
CA VAL A 423 12.72 10.09 24.44
C VAL A 423 12.00 8.74 24.58
N GLY A 424 11.24 8.35 23.56
CA GLY A 424 10.41 7.16 23.51
C GLY A 424 11.22 5.86 23.45
N ILE A 425 12.33 5.80 22.70
CA ILE A 425 13.19 4.61 22.71
C ILE A 425 13.79 4.38 24.12
N PRO A 426 14.40 5.38 24.78
CA PRO A 426 14.81 5.24 26.18
C PRO A 426 13.65 4.88 27.12
N PHE A 427 12.45 5.43 26.92
CA PHE A 427 11.29 5.05 27.71
C PHE A 427 10.99 3.55 27.58
N LEU A 428 10.99 2.99 26.37
CA LEU A 428 10.78 1.56 26.16
C LEU A 428 11.86 0.68 26.82
N ILE A 429 13.11 1.17 26.90
CA ILE A 429 14.24 0.42 27.46
C ILE A 429 14.33 0.56 28.98
N LEU A 430 14.04 1.73 29.53
CA LEU A 430 14.31 2.11 30.93
C LEU A 430 13.06 2.29 31.77
N GLY A 431 11.85 2.28 31.19
CA GLY A 431 10.61 2.51 31.93
C GLY A 431 10.14 1.32 32.79
N TRP A 432 11.02 0.36 33.06
CA TRP A 432 10.87 -0.61 34.16
C TRP A 432 11.51 -0.11 35.46
N ILE A 433 12.29 0.98 35.42
CA ILE A 433 12.92 1.61 36.59
C ILE A 433 11.93 2.61 37.20
N PRO A 434 11.51 2.43 38.46
CA PRO A 434 10.59 3.35 39.13
C PRO A 434 11.13 4.79 39.17
N GLY A 435 10.27 5.76 38.89
CA GLY A 435 10.58 7.19 38.80
C GLY A 435 11.02 7.62 37.39
N VAL A 436 11.84 6.83 36.71
CA VAL A 436 12.25 7.08 35.32
C VAL A 436 11.08 6.86 34.36
N ASP A 437 10.30 5.81 34.61
CA ASP A 437 9.04 5.49 33.94
C ASP A 437 8.06 6.66 33.91
N PHE A 438 7.82 7.31 35.05
CA PHE A 438 6.91 8.44 35.19
C PHE A 438 7.41 9.67 34.42
N VAL A 439 8.69 10.04 34.61
CA VAL A 439 9.26 11.22 33.94
C VAL A 439 9.27 11.05 32.42
N LEU A 440 9.76 9.90 31.93
CA LEU A 440 9.80 9.64 30.50
C LEU A 440 8.40 9.46 29.90
N GLY A 441 7.47 8.80 30.60
CA GLY A 441 6.08 8.66 30.19
C GLY A 441 5.36 10.01 30.08
N TRP A 442 5.59 10.90 31.05
CA TRP A 442 5.06 12.27 31.02
C TRP A 442 5.65 13.09 29.87
N LEU A 443 6.96 12.97 29.60
CA LEU A 443 7.61 13.65 28.47
C LEU A 443 7.08 13.15 27.12
N VAL A 444 6.97 11.84 26.92
CA VAL A 444 6.39 11.25 25.70
C VAL A 444 4.96 11.76 25.51
N ASN A 445 4.16 11.78 26.58
CA ASN A 445 2.81 12.31 26.56
C ASN A 445 2.76 13.78 26.12
N GLY A 446 3.57 14.64 26.75
CA GLY A 446 3.62 16.06 26.42
C GLY A 446 4.02 16.33 24.96
N LEU A 447 5.04 15.62 24.47
CA LEU A 447 5.52 15.78 23.10
C LEU A 447 4.47 15.36 22.06
N ILE A 448 3.80 14.23 22.26
CA ILE A 448 2.75 13.77 21.34
C ILE A 448 1.52 14.67 21.42
N LYS A 449 1.16 15.21 22.60
CA LYS A 449 0.09 16.22 22.70
C LYS A 449 0.40 17.47 21.89
N ILE A 450 1.64 17.93 21.93
CA ILE A 450 2.08 19.06 21.10
C ILE A 450 1.97 18.71 19.61
N GLU A 451 2.34 17.48 19.22
CA GLU A 451 2.22 17.00 17.83
C GLU A 451 0.76 17.02 17.37
N LEU A 452 -0.16 16.42 18.13
CA LEU A 452 -1.58 16.37 17.83
C LEU A 452 -2.21 17.77 17.78
N TRP A 453 -1.83 18.64 18.72
CA TRP A 453 -2.30 20.02 18.74
C TRP A 453 -1.86 20.79 17.48
N LEU A 454 -0.58 20.70 17.09
CA LEU A 454 -0.06 21.34 15.89
C LEU A 454 -0.75 20.81 14.63
N LEU A 455 -0.97 19.50 14.56
CA LEU A 455 -1.69 18.89 13.45
C LEU A 455 -3.15 19.34 13.38
N SER A 456 -3.83 19.47 14.52
CA SER A 456 -5.20 19.99 14.55
C SER A 456 -5.30 21.42 14.01
N ILE A 457 -4.27 22.25 14.26
CA ILE A 457 -4.21 23.62 13.72
C ILE A 457 -4.10 23.57 12.20
N VAL A 458 -3.20 22.74 11.68
CA VAL A 458 -2.96 22.61 10.23
C VAL A 458 -4.19 22.03 9.52
N GLN A 459 -4.87 21.05 10.13
CA GLN A 459 -6.08 20.44 9.57
C GLN A 459 -7.21 21.45 9.40
N ASN A 460 -7.36 22.38 10.35
CA ASN A 460 -8.41 23.39 10.35
C ASN A 460 -8.11 24.61 9.46
N LEU A 461 -6.96 24.64 8.77
CA LEU A 461 -6.67 25.69 7.78
C LEU A 461 -7.60 25.57 6.56
N PRO A 462 -7.93 26.70 5.88
CA PRO A 462 -8.71 26.65 4.66
C PRO A 462 -8.00 25.78 3.61
N PHE A 463 -8.78 24.99 2.88
CA PHE A 463 -8.24 23.96 1.96
C PHE A 463 -7.34 22.94 2.67
N GLY A 464 -7.69 22.57 3.91
CA GLY A 464 -7.02 21.50 4.68
C GLY A 464 -6.77 20.25 3.85
N LYS A 465 -7.72 19.92 2.98
CA LYS A 465 -7.66 18.80 2.04
C LYS A 465 -8.18 19.24 0.66
N ALA A 466 -7.41 18.93 -0.39
CA ALA A 466 -7.92 18.97 -1.75
C ALA A 466 -8.48 17.57 -2.07
N GLU A 467 -9.79 17.50 -2.27
CA GLU A 467 -10.51 16.27 -2.62
C GLU A 467 -10.80 16.21 -4.12
N ASP A 468 -11.23 15.04 -4.60
CA ASP A 468 -11.72 14.82 -5.96
C ASP A 468 -10.70 15.07 -7.06
N LEU A 469 -9.42 14.89 -6.73
CA LEU A 469 -8.34 14.99 -7.69
C LEU A 469 -8.27 13.68 -8.48
N SER A 470 -8.42 13.78 -9.80
CA SER A 470 -8.11 12.69 -10.73
C SER A 470 -6.84 13.01 -11.51
N ILE A 471 -6.03 11.99 -11.76
CA ILE A 471 -4.88 12.10 -12.65
C ILE A 471 -4.84 10.89 -13.57
N GLU A 472 -4.76 11.15 -14.86
CA GLU A 472 -4.68 10.08 -15.85
C GLU A 472 -3.26 9.45 -15.87
N PRO A 473 -3.12 8.15 -16.13
CA PRO A 473 -1.82 7.48 -16.17
C PRO A 473 -0.78 8.14 -17.08
N GLU A 474 -1.17 8.64 -18.25
CA GLU A 474 -0.30 9.39 -19.17
C GLU A 474 0.18 10.71 -18.58
N THR A 475 -0.68 11.40 -17.83
CA THR A 475 -0.34 12.65 -17.15
C THR A 475 0.65 12.37 -16.02
N MET A 476 0.51 11.24 -15.31
CA MET A 476 1.52 10.80 -14.33
C MET A 476 2.88 10.56 -14.99
N ILE A 477 2.91 9.86 -16.13
CA ILE A 477 4.15 9.59 -16.88
C ILE A 477 4.78 10.90 -17.37
N LEU A 478 3.97 11.85 -17.83
CA LEU A 478 4.44 13.19 -18.21
C LEU A 478 5.11 13.90 -17.03
N VAL A 479 4.46 13.94 -15.86
CA VAL A 479 5.01 14.59 -14.65
C VAL A 479 6.34 13.94 -14.25
N TRP A 480 6.40 12.60 -14.16
CA TRP A 480 7.66 11.92 -13.85
C TRP A 480 8.72 12.12 -14.92
N GLY A 481 8.34 12.15 -16.20
CA GLY A 481 9.23 12.46 -17.31
C GLY A 481 9.86 13.84 -17.21
N ILE A 482 9.07 14.86 -16.87
CA ILE A 482 9.54 16.24 -16.64
C ILE A 482 10.49 16.28 -15.43
N LEU A 483 10.14 15.63 -14.31
CA LEU A 483 11.01 15.57 -13.13
C LEU A 483 12.34 14.87 -13.43
N LEU A 484 12.33 13.80 -14.22
CA LEU A 484 13.54 13.11 -14.65
C LEU A 484 14.38 13.97 -15.60
N ILE A 485 13.77 14.70 -16.53
CA ILE A 485 14.46 15.66 -17.39
C ILE A 485 15.11 16.76 -16.56
N TRP A 486 14.40 17.29 -15.57
CA TRP A 486 14.94 18.27 -14.65
C TRP A 486 16.12 17.72 -13.84
N ALA A 487 16.00 16.50 -13.30
CA ALA A 487 17.08 15.81 -12.60
C ALA A 487 18.30 15.56 -13.51
N ALA A 488 18.07 15.28 -14.78
CA ALA A 488 19.09 14.99 -15.78
C ALA A 488 19.74 16.24 -16.40
N TRP A 489 19.15 17.43 -16.20
CA TRP A 489 19.48 18.66 -16.93
C TRP A 489 20.96 19.06 -16.87
N GLU A 490 21.60 18.83 -15.73
CA GLU A 490 23.01 19.15 -15.51
C GLU A 490 23.97 18.04 -15.97
N TYR A 491 23.48 16.81 -16.15
CA TYR A 491 24.33 15.63 -16.37
C TYR A 491 24.36 15.15 -17.83
N PHE A 492 23.35 15.50 -18.63
CA PHE A 492 23.19 15.00 -19.99
C PHE A 492 23.11 16.15 -21.02
N PRO A 493 23.38 15.87 -22.31
CA PRO A 493 23.29 16.88 -23.36
C PRO A 493 21.88 17.48 -23.45
N LYS A 494 21.76 18.79 -23.21
CA LYS A 494 20.48 19.52 -23.19
C LYS A 494 19.63 19.29 -24.44
N LYS A 495 20.27 19.22 -25.62
CA LYS A 495 19.60 18.92 -26.89
C LYS A 495 18.79 17.61 -26.84
N ASN A 496 19.36 16.55 -26.29
CA ASN A 496 18.71 15.24 -26.19
C ASN A 496 17.57 15.27 -25.18
N LEU A 497 17.74 16.00 -24.07
CA LEU A 497 16.70 16.17 -23.07
C LEU A 497 15.51 16.98 -23.59
N VAL A 498 15.76 18.02 -24.40
CA VAL A 498 14.69 18.79 -25.06
C VAL A 498 13.94 17.91 -26.05
N TYR A 499 14.62 17.10 -26.86
CA TYR A 499 13.95 16.14 -27.75
C TYR A 499 13.13 15.10 -27.00
N LEU A 500 13.67 14.56 -25.90
CA LEU A 500 12.93 13.63 -25.05
C LEU A 500 11.68 14.31 -24.45
N GLY A 501 11.82 15.54 -23.95
CA GLY A 501 10.71 16.32 -23.41
C GLY A 501 9.63 16.58 -24.45
N ALA A 502 10.01 17.00 -25.66
CA ALA A 502 9.09 17.20 -26.78
C ALA A 502 8.39 15.89 -27.20
N PHE A 503 9.10 14.76 -27.18
CA PHE A 503 8.53 13.44 -27.46
C PHE A 503 7.48 13.04 -26.41
N ILE A 504 7.78 13.20 -25.12
CA ILE A 504 6.84 12.88 -24.05
C ILE A 504 5.61 13.81 -24.08
N LEU A 505 5.82 15.12 -24.26
CA LEU A 505 4.75 16.11 -24.38
C LEU A 505 3.84 15.86 -25.59
N SER A 506 4.42 15.56 -26.75
CA SER A 506 3.64 15.24 -27.94
C SER A 506 2.86 13.93 -27.78
N GLY A 507 3.45 12.91 -27.17
CA GLY A 507 2.75 11.67 -26.83
C GLY A 507 1.55 11.91 -25.90
N TRP A 508 1.74 12.69 -24.84
CA TRP A 508 0.66 13.09 -23.93
C TRP A 508 -0.44 13.87 -24.65
N PHE A 509 -0.07 14.86 -25.46
CA PHE A 509 -1.03 15.67 -26.22
C PHE A 509 -1.84 14.81 -27.20
N MET A 510 -1.19 13.90 -27.94
CA MET A 510 -1.86 12.99 -28.88
C MET A 510 -2.83 12.04 -28.18
N LEU A 511 -2.47 11.52 -27.00
CA LEU A 511 -3.37 10.69 -26.20
C LEU A 511 -4.58 11.49 -25.68
N GLY A 512 -4.36 12.73 -25.21
CA GLY A 512 -5.42 13.63 -24.79
C GLY A 512 -6.39 13.96 -25.93
N VAL A 513 -5.87 14.28 -27.13
CA VAL A 513 -6.69 14.50 -28.33
C VAL A 513 -7.46 13.24 -28.71
N TYR A 514 -6.82 12.07 -28.69
CA TYR A 514 -7.48 10.80 -28.98
C TYR A 514 -8.66 10.53 -28.03
N ARG A 515 -8.50 10.79 -26.72
CA ARG A 515 -9.59 10.66 -25.74
C ARG A 515 -10.71 11.66 -25.98
N SER A 516 -10.35 12.92 -26.22
CA SER A 516 -11.33 13.97 -26.49
C SER A 516 -12.16 13.69 -27.73
N ILE A 517 -11.55 13.17 -28.81
CA ILE A 517 -12.25 12.76 -30.02
C ILE A 517 -13.12 11.52 -29.78
N LYS A 518 -12.61 10.55 -29.01
CA LYS A 518 -13.36 9.32 -28.74
C LYS A 518 -14.67 9.63 -28.02
N GLY A 519 -14.65 10.60 -27.10
CA GLY A 519 -15.81 11.14 -26.38
C GLY A 519 -16.55 10.08 -25.56
N GLU A 520 -16.81 10.31 -24.29
CA GLU A 520 -17.75 9.42 -23.61
C GLU A 520 -19.14 9.68 -24.15
N LYS A 521 -19.71 8.68 -24.83
CA LYS A 521 -21.13 8.69 -25.17
C LYS A 521 -21.95 8.84 -23.90
N PRO A 522 -23.14 9.45 -23.98
CA PRO A 522 -24.06 9.44 -22.85
C PRO A 522 -24.21 8.01 -22.35
N GLN A 523 -24.16 7.84 -21.04
CA GLN A 523 -24.21 6.53 -20.41
C GLN A 523 -24.83 6.66 -19.02
N ALA A 524 -25.59 5.64 -18.63
CA ALA A 524 -26.09 5.53 -17.27
C ALA A 524 -25.48 4.31 -16.60
N ILE A 525 -25.13 4.44 -15.32
CA ILE A 525 -24.63 3.34 -14.50
C ILE A 525 -25.51 3.21 -13.27
N ILE A 526 -26.01 2.00 -13.05
CA ILE A 526 -26.77 1.62 -11.88
C ILE A 526 -25.83 0.86 -10.95
N TYR A 527 -25.54 1.44 -9.80
CA TYR A 527 -24.72 0.82 -8.75
C TYR A 527 -25.62 0.12 -7.74
N LYS A 528 -25.13 -1.00 -7.20
CA LYS A 528 -25.81 -1.74 -6.13
C LYS A 528 -25.06 -1.64 -4.81
N SER A 529 -25.81 -1.47 -3.72
CA SER A 529 -25.33 -1.64 -2.34
C SER A 529 -26.23 -2.60 -1.57
N GLN A 530 -25.82 -3.00 -0.37
CA GLN A 530 -26.50 -4.01 0.45
C GLN A 530 -27.97 -3.70 0.74
N ASN A 531 -28.35 -2.41 0.81
CA ASN A 531 -29.70 -1.97 1.18
C ASN A 531 -30.35 -1.03 0.14
N GLY A 532 -29.77 -0.89 -1.06
CA GLY A 532 -30.23 0.12 -2.01
C GLY A 532 -29.43 0.21 -3.31
N TYR A 533 -29.76 1.20 -4.14
CA TYR A 533 -29.16 1.41 -5.46
C TYR A 533 -28.99 2.90 -5.77
N ALA A 534 -28.01 3.21 -6.62
CA ALA A 534 -27.75 4.55 -7.15
C ALA A 534 -27.75 4.51 -8.67
N VAL A 535 -28.16 5.60 -9.29
CA VAL A 535 -28.12 5.80 -10.73
C VAL A 535 -27.29 7.05 -10.99
N ASP A 536 -26.18 6.88 -11.71
CA ASP A 536 -25.44 7.99 -12.32
C ASP A 536 -25.78 8.05 -13.80
N PHE A 537 -26.08 9.25 -14.28
CA PHE A 537 -26.27 9.55 -15.69
C PHE A 537 -25.25 10.60 -16.13
N TRP A 538 -24.40 10.21 -17.08
CA TRP A 538 -23.47 11.11 -17.74
C TRP A 538 -24.07 11.55 -19.08
N ASP A 539 -24.32 12.83 -19.25
CA ASP A 539 -24.91 13.39 -20.49
C ASP A 539 -23.87 13.78 -21.56
N GLY A 540 -22.58 13.53 -21.29
CA GLY A 540 -21.44 13.98 -22.11
C GLY A 540 -20.74 15.21 -21.53
N THR A 541 -21.38 15.95 -20.63
CA THR A 541 -20.85 17.19 -20.04
C THR A 541 -21.00 17.29 -18.54
N ARG A 542 -22.09 16.75 -17.99
CA ARG A 542 -22.43 16.81 -16.57
C ARG A 542 -22.83 15.44 -16.07
N LEU A 543 -22.47 15.20 -14.81
CA LEU A 543 -22.91 14.05 -14.06
C LEU A 543 -24.18 14.40 -13.30
N LYS A 544 -25.23 13.62 -13.49
CA LYS A 544 -26.44 13.67 -12.68
C LYS A 544 -26.58 12.39 -11.88
N SER A 545 -27.03 12.46 -10.65
CA SER A 545 -27.16 11.28 -9.79
C SER A 545 -28.44 11.26 -8.97
N TRP A 546 -28.94 10.05 -8.74
CA TRP A 546 -30.06 9.75 -7.86
C TRP A 546 -29.71 8.50 -7.04
N ASN A 547 -30.13 8.42 -5.78
CA ASN A 547 -29.91 7.23 -4.96
C ASN A 547 -31.06 6.98 -3.97
N GLN A 548 -31.20 5.73 -3.54
CA GLN A 548 -32.13 5.31 -2.50
C GLN A 548 -31.52 4.17 -1.67
N GLY A 549 -31.64 4.24 -0.34
CA GLY A 549 -31.18 3.17 0.56
C GLY A 549 -29.66 3.01 0.68
N ILE A 550 -28.88 3.93 0.11
CA ILE A 550 -27.42 3.91 0.15
C ILE A 550 -26.91 4.66 1.38
N ARG A 551 -26.02 4.02 2.14
CA ARG A 551 -25.38 4.65 3.29
C ARG A 551 -24.35 5.69 2.79
N PRO A 552 -24.16 6.82 3.48
CA PRO A 552 -23.19 7.84 3.05
C PRO A 552 -21.79 7.29 2.75
N GLY A 553 -21.29 6.36 3.59
CA GLY A 553 -19.99 5.74 3.36
C GLY A 553 -19.92 4.81 2.14
N ASP A 554 -21.03 4.22 1.69
CA ASP A 554 -21.02 3.36 0.50
C ASP A 554 -20.78 4.19 -0.77
N ILE A 555 -21.16 5.47 -0.77
CA ILE A 555 -20.90 6.38 -1.90
C ILE A 555 -19.39 6.51 -2.12
N ASP A 556 -18.61 6.66 -1.05
CA ASP A 556 -17.16 6.85 -1.11
C ASP A 556 -16.41 5.63 -1.66
N TYR A 557 -16.87 4.41 -1.36
CA TYR A 557 -16.15 3.19 -1.70
C TYR A 557 -16.73 2.42 -2.90
N LYS A 558 -18.01 2.61 -3.24
CA LYS A 558 -18.69 1.85 -4.33
C LYS A 558 -19.02 2.68 -5.56
N ILE A 559 -19.19 4.00 -5.41
CA ILE A 559 -19.70 4.88 -6.48
C ILE A 559 -18.64 5.88 -6.92
N ASN A 560 -18.10 6.64 -5.97
CA ASN A 560 -17.08 7.66 -6.23
C ASN A 560 -15.85 7.13 -6.99
N PRO A 561 -15.35 5.90 -6.77
CA PRO A 561 -14.21 5.39 -7.55
C PRO A 561 -14.46 5.42 -9.07
N ASN A 562 -15.66 5.05 -9.53
CA ASN A 562 -16.01 5.11 -10.93
C ASN A 562 -16.15 6.55 -11.44
N ARG A 563 -16.80 7.43 -10.67
CA ARG A 563 -16.92 8.85 -11.01
C ARG A 563 -15.56 9.52 -11.17
N ILE A 564 -14.64 9.25 -10.25
CA ILE A 564 -13.30 9.83 -10.24
C ILE A 564 -12.47 9.29 -11.40
N ASN A 565 -12.53 7.98 -11.65
CA ASN A 565 -11.77 7.37 -12.75
C ASN A 565 -12.24 7.84 -14.13
N ASN A 566 -13.54 8.09 -14.32
CA ASN A 566 -14.07 8.67 -15.56
C ASN A 566 -14.02 10.21 -15.58
N SER A 567 -13.43 10.83 -14.55
CA SER A 567 -13.31 12.29 -14.41
C SER A 567 -14.66 13.04 -14.47
N TRP A 568 -15.74 12.42 -13.99
CA TRP A 568 -17.08 13.01 -13.93
C TRP A 568 -17.24 14.00 -12.76
N GLY A 569 -16.33 13.96 -11.79
CA GLY A 569 -16.46 14.66 -10.51
C GLY A 569 -17.34 13.90 -9.51
N THR A 570 -17.22 14.21 -8.23
CA THR A 570 -17.94 13.50 -7.14
C THR A 570 -19.16 14.25 -6.62
N GLN A 571 -19.37 15.48 -7.08
CA GLN A 571 -20.53 16.32 -6.77
C GLN A 571 -21.48 16.38 -7.99
N PRO A 572 -22.34 15.35 -8.17
CA PRO A 572 -23.27 15.33 -9.29
C PRO A 572 -24.41 16.33 -9.10
N ASP A 573 -24.94 16.81 -10.22
CA ASP A 573 -26.25 17.44 -10.28
C ASP A 573 -27.35 16.44 -9.88
N THR A 574 -28.51 16.92 -9.43
CA THR A 574 -29.61 16.02 -9.05
C THR A 574 -30.27 15.42 -10.29
N LEU A 575 -30.36 14.09 -10.34
CA LEU A 575 -31.17 13.38 -11.34
C LEU A 575 -32.60 13.22 -10.81
N ILE A 576 -33.59 13.66 -11.59
CA ILE A 576 -35.00 13.63 -11.18
C ILE A 576 -35.59 12.25 -11.47
N ALA A 577 -36.21 11.66 -10.43
CA ALA A 577 -37.03 10.45 -10.53
C ALA A 577 -38.48 10.75 -10.12
N LEU A 578 -39.45 10.25 -10.87
CA LEU A 578 -40.89 10.38 -10.62
C LEU A 578 -41.49 9.01 -10.33
N ALA A 579 -42.25 8.87 -9.24
CA ALA A 579 -42.98 7.62 -8.99
C ALA A 579 -44.20 7.52 -9.94
N LYS A 580 -44.33 6.40 -10.67
CA LYS A 580 -45.48 6.13 -11.55
C LYS A 580 -46.58 5.34 -10.85
N GLU A 581 -46.18 4.27 -10.16
CA GLU A 581 -47.01 3.29 -9.43
C GLU A 581 -46.22 2.78 -8.21
N PHE A 582 -46.84 1.97 -7.33
CA PHE A 582 -46.11 1.28 -6.26
C PHE A 582 -44.95 0.48 -6.90
N ASN A 583 -43.72 0.72 -6.44
CA ASN A 583 -42.47 0.14 -6.95
C ASN A 583 -41.97 0.56 -8.35
N GLN A 584 -42.54 1.56 -9.03
CA GLN A 584 -42.00 2.05 -10.31
C GLN A 584 -41.51 3.50 -10.26
N LEU A 585 -40.24 3.71 -10.65
CA LEU A 585 -39.60 5.02 -10.80
C LEU A 585 -39.35 5.33 -12.27
N ILE A 586 -39.81 6.49 -12.72
CA ILE A 586 -39.52 7.03 -14.05
C ILE A 586 -38.36 8.02 -13.94
N PHE A 587 -37.39 7.92 -14.85
CA PHE A 587 -36.36 8.94 -15.04
C PHE A 587 -36.63 9.67 -16.36
N PRO A 588 -37.34 10.82 -16.35
CA PRO A 588 -37.81 11.47 -17.58
C PRO A 588 -36.67 11.94 -18.48
N GLU A 589 -35.58 12.40 -17.87
CA GLU A 589 -34.37 12.85 -18.56
C GLU A 589 -33.65 11.73 -19.32
N ILE A 590 -33.89 10.48 -18.90
CA ILE A 590 -33.31 9.27 -19.47
C ILE A 590 -34.36 8.52 -20.32
N GLY A 591 -35.65 8.84 -20.14
CA GLY A 591 -36.79 8.18 -20.80
C GLY A 591 -37.15 6.81 -20.21
N TRP A 592 -36.79 6.54 -18.96
CA TRP A 592 -36.74 5.17 -18.40
C TRP A 592 -37.73 4.89 -17.28
N ILE A 593 -38.03 3.60 -17.06
CA ILE A 593 -38.78 3.10 -15.91
C ILE A 593 -37.96 2.01 -15.21
N LEU A 594 -37.63 2.23 -13.94
CA LEU A 594 -37.01 1.27 -13.04
C LEU A 594 -38.09 0.68 -12.13
N ASN A 595 -38.21 -0.65 -12.12
CA ASN A 595 -39.12 -1.36 -11.24
C ASN A 595 -38.31 -1.96 -10.07
N GLN A 596 -38.76 -1.73 -8.83
CA GLN A 596 -37.99 -2.06 -7.61
C GLN A 596 -37.88 -3.58 -7.37
N ASP A 597 -38.82 -4.38 -7.90
CA ASP A 597 -38.83 -5.86 -7.74
C ASP A 597 -38.23 -6.63 -8.92
N SER A 598 -38.01 -5.98 -10.06
CA SER A 598 -37.42 -6.59 -11.27
C SER A 598 -36.84 -5.51 -12.18
N VAL A 599 -35.58 -5.63 -12.56
CA VAL A 599 -34.87 -4.53 -13.21
C VAL A 599 -35.05 -4.57 -14.74
N LEU A 600 -35.54 -3.43 -15.27
CA LEU A 600 -35.54 -2.92 -16.66
C LEU A 600 -36.62 -3.43 -17.63
N GLN A 601 -37.59 -2.54 -17.93
CA GLN A 601 -38.07 -2.38 -19.31
C GLN A 601 -37.37 -1.15 -19.90
N VAL A 602 -36.29 -1.37 -20.66
CA VAL A 602 -35.66 -0.30 -21.43
C VAL A 602 -36.59 0.01 -22.60
N SER A 603 -37.29 1.15 -22.55
CA SER A 603 -38.22 1.60 -23.58
C SER A 603 -37.52 2.05 -24.87
N THR A 604 -36.19 2.22 -24.84
CA THR A 604 -35.37 2.74 -25.94
C THR A 604 -34.21 1.78 -26.22
N GLY A 605 -33.91 1.47 -27.48
CA GLY A 605 -32.99 0.41 -27.91
C GLY A 605 -31.49 0.57 -27.60
N GLY A 606 -31.13 0.95 -26.37
CA GLY A 606 -29.76 1.01 -25.87
C GLY A 606 -29.19 -0.39 -25.55
N ARG A 607 -27.86 -0.50 -25.56
CA ARG A 607 -27.16 -1.74 -25.16
C ARG A 607 -26.95 -1.73 -23.64
N VAL A 608 -27.29 -2.83 -23.00
CA VAL A 608 -27.08 -3.04 -21.55
C VAL A 608 -25.87 -3.94 -21.35
N GLN A 609 -24.99 -3.54 -20.44
CA GLN A 609 -23.83 -4.29 -20.02
C GLN A 609 -23.92 -4.54 -18.51
N ILE A 610 -23.48 -5.71 -18.09
CA ILE A 610 -23.36 -6.09 -16.68
C ILE A 610 -21.88 -6.08 -16.27
N PHE A 611 -21.60 -5.68 -15.05
CA PHE A 611 -20.24 -5.72 -14.50
C PHE A 611 -19.99 -7.07 -13.82
N GLU A 612 -19.22 -7.95 -14.45
CA GLU A 612 -18.84 -9.24 -13.88
C GLU A 612 -17.33 -9.45 -13.99
N ASN A 613 -16.72 -10.04 -12.95
CA ASN A 613 -15.29 -10.37 -12.91
C ASN A 613 -14.36 -9.20 -13.31
N GLY A 614 -14.73 -7.98 -12.95
CA GLY A 614 -13.95 -6.77 -13.23
C GLY A 614 -14.09 -6.21 -14.65
N LYS A 615 -15.02 -6.72 -15.46
CA LYS A 615 -15.24 -6.27 -16.85
C LYS A 615 -16.72 -6.05 -17.15
N TRP A 616 -16.97 -5.20 -18.15
CA TRP A 616 -18.29 -5.02 -18.71
C TRP A 616 -18.55 -6.09 -19.78
N GLU A 617 -19.61 -6.86 -19.60
CA GLU A 617 -20.07 -7.88 -20.54
C GLU A 617 -21.47 -7.53 -21.05
N ASP A 618 -21.77 -7.80 -22.32
CA ASP A 618 -23.09 -7.51 -22.88
C ASP A 618 -24.15 -8.44 -22.23
N ALA A 619 -25.21 -7.84 -21.66
CA ALA A 619 -26.23 -8.56 -20.90
C ALA A 619 -27.47 -8.87 -21.75
N GLY A 620 -27.99 -10.09 -21.65
CA GLY A 620 -29.28 -10.47 -22.21
C GLY A 620 -30.45 -10.08 -21.28
N PRO A 621 -31.72 -10.16 -21.75
CA PRO A 621 -32.89 -9.79 -20.94
C PRO A 621 -33.08 -10.58 -19.65
N LYS A 622 -32.51 -11.79 -19.56
CA LYS A 622 -32.59 -12.67 -18.38
C LYS A 622 -31.53 -12.38 -17.32
N ASP A 623 -30.42 -11.73 -17.68
CA ASP A 623 -29.29 -11.46 -16.77
C ASP A 623 -29.55 -10.24 -15.87
N LEU A 624 -30.61 -9.47 -16.20
CA LEU A 624 -31.02 -8.26 -15.50
C LEU A 624 -31.82 -8.53 -14.22
N THR A 625 -32.39 -9.73 -14.06
CA THR A 625 -33.26 -10.06 -12.92
C THR A 625 -32.51 -10.63 -11.71
N ASP A 626 -31.37 -11.29 -11.89
CA ASP A 626 -30.72 -12.09 -10.84
C ASP A 626 -29.32 -11.62 -10.41
N SER A 627 -28.73 -10.61 -11.06
CA SER A 627 -27.35 -10.22 -10.76
C SER A 627 -27.25 -9.17 -9.64
N ASN A 628 -26.37 -9.39 -8.67
CA ASN A 628 -26.02 -8.38 -7.64
C ASN A 628 -25.01 -7.32 -8.13
N SER A 629 -24.73 -7.29 -9.43
CA SER A 629 -23.71 -6.44 -10.05
C SER A 629 -24.25 -5.12 -10.58
N ALA A 630 -23.34 -4.18 -10.84
CA ALA A 630 -23.64 -2.92 -11.51
C ALA A 630 -24.07 -3.14 -12.97
N LEU A 631 -24.96 -2.27 -13.44
CA LEU A 631 -25.43 -2.26 -14.83
C LEU A 631 -25.01 -0.96 -15.50
N LYS A 632 -24.49 -1.07 -16.73
CA LYS A 632 -24.13 0.06 -17.58
C LYS A 632 -24.97 0.04 -18.81
N ILE A 633 -25.44 1.21 -19.22
CA ILE A 633 -26.30 1.35 -20.37
C ILE A 633 -25.73 2.44 -21.25
N LEU A 634 -25.56 2.08 -22.52
CA LEU A 634 -24.97 2.91 -23.56
C LEU A 634 -26.06 3.42 -24.50
N PHE A 635 -26.11 4.74 -24.71
CA PHE A 635 -27.05 5.41 -25.60
C PHE A 635 -26.51 5.60 -27.01
#